data_AF-A0A3D5Y473-F1
#
_entry.id   AF-A0A3D5Y473-F1
#
_cell.length_a   1.000
_cell.length_b   1.000
_cell.length_c   1.000
_cell.angle_alpha   90.00
_cell.angle_beta   90.00
_cell.angle_gamma   90.00
#
_symmetry.space_group_name_H-M   'P 1'
#
loop_
_entity.id
_entity.type
_entity.pdbx_description
1 polymer ?
#
loop_
_entity_poly.entity_id
_entity_poly.type
_entity_poly.pdbx_seq_one_letter_code
_entity_poly.pdbx_strand_id
1 'polypeptide(L)'
;MANTNQEQRVRFYQKGTFTVGNRLVDKERRSVQASMDRSNAITSGHRACQGCGEALGARYALDTAMRAANSQIIACNATGCLEVFTTPYPETSWQIPWLHSLFGNAPAVATGVAAAMRVKGREDVR
;
A
#
# COMPACT_ATOMS: atom_id res chain seq x y z
N MET A 1 -34.79 -6.23 -7.05
CA MET A 1 -33.40 -6.72 -7.25
C MET A 1 -32.70 -5.72 -8.15
N ALA A 2 -31.83 -4.88 -7.58
CA ALA A 2 -31.13 -3.84 -8.35
C ALA A 2 -30.06 -4.50 -9.23
N ASN A 3 -30.10 -4.16 -10.51
CA ASN A 3 -29.26 -4.72 -11.57
C ASN A 3 -27.79 -4.34 -11.32
N THR A 4 -26.98 -5.28 -10.80
CA THR A 4 -25.57 -5.07 -10.40
C THR A 4 -24.61 -4.85 -11.57
N ASN A 5 -25.11 -4.83 -12.81
CA ASN A 5 -24.29 -4.85 -14.04
C ASN A 5 -24.41 -3.58 -14.92
N GLN A 6 -24.90 -2.46 -14.38
CA GLN A 6 -24.78 -1.17 -15.09
C GLN A 6 -23.43 -0.52 -14.77
N GLU A 7 -22.61 -0.27 -15.80
CA GLU A 7 -21.44 0.59 -15.68
C GLU A 7 -21.89 2.03 -15.40
N GLN A 8 -21.42 2.60 -14.29
CA GLN A 8 -21.74 3.98 -13.94
C GLN A 8 -21.16 4.92 -15.01
N ARG A 9 -22.04 5.64 -15.70
CA ARG A 9 -21.64 6.59 -16.74
C ARG A 9 -21.12 7.88 -16.10
N VAL A 10 -19.82 7.96 -15.86
CA VAL A 10 -19.15 9.18 -15.39
C VAL A 10 -18.96 10.14 -16.56
N ARG A 11 -19.45 11.37 -16.43
CA ARG A 11 -19.24 12.41 -17.45
C ARG A 11 -17.93 13.16 -17.17
N PHE A 12 -16.91 12.90 -17.96
CA PHE A 12 -15.59 13.54 -17.85
C PHE A 12 -15.59 14.90 -18.54
N TYR A 13 -15.95 15.96 -17.82
CA TYR A 13 -16.00 17.31 -18.38
C TYR A 13 -14.68 18.10 -18.29
N GLN A 14 -13.57 17.46 -17.90
CA GLN A 14 -12.26 18.12 -17.82
C GLN A 14 -11.20 17.36 -18.62
N LYS A 15 -10.53 18.10 -19.51
CA LYS A 15 -9.49 17.65 -20.43
C LYS A 15 -8.41 16.83 -19.71
N GLY A 16 -8.41 15.51 -19.92
CA GLY A 16 -7.21 14.66 -19.86
C GLY A 16 -6.57 14.38 -18.50
N THR A 17 -7.31 14.27 -17.39
CA THR A 17 -6.67 13.96 -16.08
C THR A 17 -7.14 12.66 -15.44
N PHE A 18 -6.17 11.90 -14.93
CA PHE A 18 -6.33 10.70 -14.12
C PHE A 18 -6.95 11.09 -12.77
N THR A 19 -8.27 10.95 -12.59
CA THR A 19 -8.86 11.12 -11.25
C THR A 19 -8.30 10.08 -10.29
N VAL A 20 -7.34 10.50 -9.47
CA VAL A 20 -6.64 9.67 -8.48
C VAL A 20 -7.67 8.92 -7.62
N GLY A 21 -7.67 7.59 -7.74
CA GLY A 21 -8.45 6.70 -6.88
C GLY A 21 -9.91 6.48 -7.26
N ASN A 22 -10.34 6.89 -8.46
CA ASN A 22 -11.73 6.74 -8.92
C ASN A 22 -12.75 7.44 -7.99
N ARG A 23 -12.41 8.59 -7.38
CA ARG A 23 -13.32 9.26 -6.42
C ARG A 23 -14.68 9.67 -7.02
N LEU A 24 -14.76 9.81 -8.34
CA LEU A 24 -15.99 10.15 -9.06
C LEU A 24 -16.94 8.96 -9.26
N VAL A 25 -16.51 7.73 -8.99
CA VAL A 25 -17.40 6.56 -9.05
C VAL A 25 -18.13 6.33 -7.73
N ASP A 26 -19.17 5.51 -7.78
CA ASP A 26 -19.99 5.06 -6.65
C ASP A 26 -19.10 4.38 -5.61
N LYS A 27 -19.49 4.50 -4.33
CA LYS A 27 -18.65 4.13 -3.19
C LYS A 27 -18.15 2.68 -3.28
N GLU A 28 -18.98 1.78 -3.80
CA GLU A 28 -18.73 0.35 -3.96
C GLU A 28 -17.62 0.06 -5.00
N ARG A 29 -17.38 0.99 -5.93
CA ARG A 29 -16.41 0.85 -7.03
C ARG A 29 -15.16 1.72 -6.85
N ARG A 30 -15.09 2.50 -5.77
CA ARG A 30 -13.92 3.33 -5.45
C ARG A 30 -12.73 2.45 -5.10
N SER A 31 -11.53 2.88 -5.49
CA SER A 31 -10.31 2.20 -5.02
C SER A 31 -10.08 2.51 -3.53
N VAL A 32 -9.23 1.72 -2.88
CA VAL A 32 -8.85 1.94 -1.47
C VAL A 32 -8.33 3.37 -1.25
N GLN A 33 -7.68 3.95 -2.26
CA GLN A 33 -7.08 5.28 -2.20
C GLN A 33 -8.09 6.43 -2.19
N ALA A 34 -9.33 6.15 -2.57
CA ALA A 34 -10.45 7.06 -2.42
C ALA A 34 -11.19 6.91 -1.08
N SER A 35 -10.88 5.86 -0.30
CA SER A 35 -11.49 5.65 1.01
C SER A 35 -10.87 6.56 2.07
N MET A 36 -11.71 7.07 2.98
CA MET A 36 -11.25 7.75 4.19
C MET A 36 -10.71 6.76 5.22
N ASP A 37 -11.16 5.50 5.16
CA ASP A 37 -10.78 4.43 6.08
C ASP A 37 -9.52 3.66 5.64
N ARG A 38 -8.73 4.21 4.71
CA ARG A 38 -7.50 3.55 4.25
C ARG A 38 -6.48 3.45 5.39
N SER A 39 -5.69 2.39 5.38
CA SER A 39 -4.69 2.12 6.43
C SER A 39 -3.61 3.19 6.54
N ASN A 40 -3.30 3.92 5.46
CA ASN A 40 -2.13 4.78 5.37
C ASN A 40 -0.85 4.03 5.79
N ALA A 41 -0.64 2.84 5.22
CA ALA A 41 0.46 1.94 5.56
C ALA A 41 1.84 2.61 5.47
N ILE A 42 1.96 3.58 4.56
CA ILE A 42 2.97 4.64 4.60
C ILE A 42 2.25 5.98 4.74
N THR A 43 2.57 6.72 5.79
CA THR A 43 2.00 8.03 6.10
C THR A 43 2.85 9.17 5.55
N SER A 44 2.37 10.42 5.69
CA SER A 44 3.17 11.62 5.36
C SER A 44 4.34 11.80 6.32
N GLY A 45 5.33 12.62 5.95
CA GLY A 45 6.53 12.86 6.78
C GLY A 45 7.81 12.20 6.25
N HIS A 46 7.74 11.61 5.06
CA HIS A 46 8.90 11.07 4.35
C HIS A 46 9.64 12.13 3.52
N ARG A 47 10.91 11.88 3.17
CA ARG A 47 11.77 12.80 2.39
C ARG A 47 11.78 12.55 0.88
N ALA A 48 10.73 11.93 0.34
CA ALA A 48 10.62 11.66 -1.08
C ALA A 48 10.57 12.96 -1.90
N CYS A 49 11.05 12.92 -3.16
CA CYS A 49 10.93 14.03 -4.09
C CYS A 49 9.46 14.47 -4.26
N GLN A 50 9.25 15.75 -4.56
CA GLN A 50 7.92 16.26 -4.88
C GLN A 50 7.34 15.49 -6.07
N GLY A 51 6.15 14.91 -5.90
CA GLY A 51 5.52 14.07 -6.91
C GLY A 51 6.17 12.69 -7.11
N CYS A 52 6.94 12.18 -6.14
CA CYS A 52 7.57 10.86 -6.22
C CYS A 52 6.55 9.75 -6.56
N GLY A 53 6.72 9.14 -7.73
CA GLY A 53 5.87 8.04 -8.20
C GLY A 53 6.03 6.77 -7.37
N GLU A 54 7.22 6.51 -6.83
CA GLU A 54 7.50 5.35 -5.97
C GLU A 54 6.76 5.45 -4.63
N ALA A 55 6.79 6.62 -3.98
CA ALA A 55 6.04 6.86 -2.74
C ALA A 55 4.52 6.69 -2.96
N LEU A 56 3.99 7.22 -4.06
CA LEU A 56 2.59 7.05 -4.43
C LEU A 56 2.26 5.57 -4.71
N GLY A 57 3.08 4.90 -5.51
CA GLY A 57 2.92 3.50 -5.87
C GLY A 57 2.96 2.57 -4.66
N ALA A 58 3.92 2.78 -3.75
CA ALA A 58 4.04 2.02 -2.51
C ALA A 58 2.78 2.18 -1.62
N ARG A 59 2.27 3.41 -1.45
CA ARG A 59 1.01 3.65 -0.72
C ARG A 59 -0.17 2.92 -1.35
N TYR A 60 -0.28 2.98 -2.68
CA TYR A 60 -1.32 2.28 -3.44
C TYR A 60 -1.26 0.76 -3.21
N ALA A 61 -0.08 0.16 -3.39
CA ALA A 61 0.12 -1.27 -3.25
C ALA A 61 -0.13 -1.73 -1.81
N LEU A 62 0.45 -1.06 -0.83
CA LEU A 62 0.37 -1.45 0.58
C LEU A 62 -1.02 -1.28 1.16
N ASP A 63 -1.72 -0.17 0.91
CA ASP A 63 -3.09 -0.01 1.41
C ASP A 63 -4.04 -1.02 0.76
N THR A 64 -3.81 -1.36 -0.51
CA THR A 64 -4.58 -2.41 -1.19
C THR A 64 -4.30 -3.78 -0.57
N ALA A 65 -3.03 -4.09 -0.32
CA ALA A 65 -2.62 -5.33 0.34
C ALA A 65 -3.19 -5.44 1.76
N MET A 66 -3.14 -4.35 2.54
CA MET A 66 -3.74 -4.28 3.88
C MET A 66 -5.24 -4.60 3.84
N ARG A 67 -5.98 -4.02 2.89
CA ARG A 67 -7.41 -4.32 2.74
C ARG A 67 -7.65 -5.76 2.30
N ALA A 68 -6.86 -6.28 1.37
CA ALA A 68 -7.01 -7.63 0.84
C ALA A 68 -6.63 -8.72 1.85
N ALA A 69 -5.69 -8.43 2.74
CA ALA A 69 -5.15 -9.37 3.73
C ALA A 69 -5.70 -9.12 5.15
N ASN A 70 -6.83 -8.42 5.32
CA ASN A 70 -7.41 -8.10 6.64
C ASN A 70 -6.38 -7.56 7.63
N SER A 71 -5.58 -6.58 7.18
CA SER A 71 -4.51 -5.94 7.94
C SER A 71 -3.38 -6.86 8.41
N GLN A 72 -3.24 -8.06 7.84
CA GLN A 72 -2.18 -9.02 8.13
C GLN A 72 -1.03 -8.90 7.12
N ILE A 73 -0.34 -7.76 7.13
CA ILE A 73 0.82 -7.51 6.25
C ILE A 73 2.06 -7.20 7.08
N ILE A 74 3.18 -7.77 6.67
CA ILE A 74 4.53 -7.41 7.13
C ILE A 74 5.35 -7.05 5.89
N ALA A 75 5.88 -5.84 5.84
CA ALA A 75 6.69 -5.38 4.72
C ALA A 75 8.17 -5.70 4.93
N CYS A 76 8.79 -6.40 3.98
CA CYS A 76 10.25 -6.57 3.91
C CYS A 76 10.77 -5.73 2.76
N ASN A 77 11.52 -4.67 3.07
CA ASN A 77 11.93 -3.67 2.08
C ASN A 77 13.44 -3.72 1.81
N ALA A 78 13.78 -3.90 0.55
CA ALA A 78 15.17 -3.84 0.10
C ALA A 78 15.73 -2.42 0.28
N THR A 79 17.05 -2.30 0.40
CA THR A 79 17.72 -1.00 0.31
C THR A 79 17.36 -0.33 -1.01
N GLY A 80 16.99 0.95 -0.97
CA GLY A 80 16.54 1.69 -2.14
C GLY A 80 15.89 3.01 -1.77
N CYS A 81 15.44 3.76 -2.77
CA CYS A 81 14.79 5.05 -2.56
C CYS A 81 13.64 4.96 -1.56
N LEU A 82 12.71 4.01 -1.75
CA LEU A 82 11.59 3.80 -0.82
C LEU A 82 12.06 3.60 0.62
N GLU A 83 13.12 2.84 0.87
CA GLU A 83 13.67 2.70 2.21
C GLU A 83 14.26 4.03 2.72
N VAL A 84 15.24 4.59 2.02
CA VAL A 84 15.97 5.79 2.45
C VAL A 84 15.04 6.96 2.78
N PHE A 85 14.03 7.23 1.95
CA PHE A 85 13.17 8.39 2.18
C PHE A 85 12.08 8.16 3.24
N THR A 86 11.69 6.90 3.51
CA THR A 86 10.63 6.59 4.49
C THR A 86 11.15 6.35 5.89
N THR A 87 12.44 6.02 6.05
CA THR A 87 13.05 5.72 7.36
C THR A 87 14.31 6.55 7.66
N PRO A 88 14.29 7.88 7.49
CA PRO A 88 15.43 8.69 7.90
C PRO A 88 15.53 8.71 9.42
N TYR A 89 16.66 8.27 10.00
CA TYR A 89 16.83 8.26 11.45
C TYR A 89 16.56 9.65 12.08
N PRO A 90 15.83 9.71 13.22
CA PRO A 90 15.19 8.63 13.98
C PRO A 90 13.73 8.33 13.58
N GLU A 91 13.29 8.84 12.45
CA GLU A 91 11.90 8.88 12.00
C GLU A 91 11.54 7.67 11.11
N THR A 92 10.25 7.29 11.12
CA THR A 92 9.69 6.31 10.18
C THR A 92 8.31 6.75 9.71
N SER A 93 8.05 6.62 8.41
CA SER A 93 6.74 6.83 7.81
C SER A 93 5.89 5.56 7.74
N TRP A 94 6.42 4.41 8.15
CA TRP A 94 5.69 3.13 8.13
C TRP A 94 4.72 3.05 9.31
N GLN A 95 3.49 2.62 9.04
CA GLN A 95 2.43 2.41 10.05
C GLN A 95 2.08 0.92 10.21
N ILE A 96 2.84 0.05 9.54
CA ILE A 96 2.70 -1.41 9.58
C ILE A 96 4.04 -2.03 10.02
N PRO A 97 4.05 -3.29 10.47
CA PRO A 97 5.29 -4.01 10.71
C PRO A 97 6.17 -3.98 9.44
N TRP A 98 7.39 -3.48 9.60
CA TRP A 98 8.32 -3.27 8.51
C TRP A 98 9.72 -3.73 8.92
N LEU A 99 10.41 -4.41 8.01
CA LEU A 99 11.76 -4.89 8.18
C LEU A 99 12.63 -4.44 7.00
N HIS A 100 13.86 -4.09 7.36
CA HIS A 100 14.93 -3.83 6.42
C HIS A 100 16.15 -4.69 6.76
N SER A 101 16.88 -5.10 5.73
CA SER A 101 18.15 -5.79 5.87
C SER A 101 19.16 -5.27 4.86
N LEU A 102 19.29 -5.89 3.68
CA LEU A 102 20.27 -5.52 2.67
C LEU A 102 19.60 -5.39 1.30
N PHE A 103 20.33 -4.80 0.35
CA PHE A 103 19.86 -4.57 -1.02
C PHE A 103 19.40 -5.87 -1.72
N GLY A 104 20.17 -6.95 -1.60
CA GLY A 104 19.96 -8.18 -2.37
C GLY A 104 19.15 -9.28 -1.67
N ASN A 105 18.75 -9.11 -0.41
CA ASN A 105 18.23 -10.23 0.40
C ASN A 105 16.77 -10.08 0.88
N ALA A 106 16.04 -9.02 0.49
CA ALA A 106 14.66 -8.81 0.93
C ALA A 106 13.74 -10.03 0.71
N PRO A 107 13.79 -10.77 -0.43
CA PRO A 107 13.01 -12.00 -0.59
C PRO A 107 13.38 -13.09 0.41
N ALA A 108 14.67 -13.27 0.71
CA ALA A 108 15.13 -14.25 1.69
C ALA A 108 14.73 -13.87 3.12
N VAL A 109 14.71 -12.58 3.45
CA VAL A 109 14.15 -12.09 4.72
C VAL A 109 12.65 -12.39 4.79
N ALA A 110 11.91 -12.14 3.71
CA ALA A 110 10.47 -12.42 3.64
C ALA A 110 10.15 -13.91 3.82
N THR A 111 10.93 -14.82 3.22
CA THR A 111 10.74 -16.27 3.45
C THR A 111 11.03 -16.67 4.90
N GLY A 112 12.02 -16.03 5.54
CA GLY A 112 12.29 -16.19 6.97
C GLY A 112 11.12 -15.71 7.85
N VAL A 113 10.52 -14.56 7.52
CA VAL A 113 9.32 -14.05 8.19
C VAL A 113 8.16 -15.04 8.05
N ALA A 114 7.91 -15.56 6.84
CA ALA A 114 6.86 -16.55 6.61
C ALA A 114 7.10 -17.84 7.42
N ALA A 115 8.34 -18.34 7.45
CA ALA A 115 8.69 -19.50 8.27
C ALA A 115 8.46 -19.23 9.77
N ALA A 116 8.83 -18.04 10.25
CA ALA A 116 8.60 -17.64 11.64
C ALA A 116 7.10 -17.55 11.99
N MET A 117 6.25 -17.09 11.06
CA MET A 117 4.80 -17.05 11.28
C MET A 117 4.19 -18.45 11.42
N ARG A 118 4.62 -19.41 10.58
CA ARG A 118 4.22 -20.83 10.71
C ARG A 118 4.59 -21.41 12.07
N VAL A 119 5.83 -21.21 12.52
CA VAL A 119 6.27 -21.68 13.84
C VAL A 119 5.46 -21.03 14.99
N LYS A 120 5.00 -19.80 14.80
CA LYS A 120 4.10 -19.11 15.75
C LYS A 120 2.63 -19.55 15.65
N GLY A 121 2.30 -20.54 14.83
CA GLY A 121 0.93 -21.03 14.63
C GLY A 121 0.03 -20.07 13.85
N ARG A 122 0.61 -19.15 13.07
CA ARG A 122 -0.10 -18.15 12.25
C ARG A 122 -0.17 -18.63 10.81
N GLU A 123 -1.00 -19.66 10.57
CA GLU A 123 -1.16 -20.32 9.26
C GLU A 123 -1.98 -19.49 8.24
N ASP A 124 -2.67 -18.46 8.72
CA ASP A 124 -3.48 -17.51 7.95
C ASP A 124 -2.66 -16.34 7.38
N VAL A 125 -1.43 -16.14 7.88
CA VAL A 125 -0.50 -15.10 7.41
C VAL A 125 0.43 -15.70 6.36
N ARG A 126 0.36 -15.20 5.12
CA ARG A 126 1.12 -15.71 3.97
C ARG A 126 2.05 -14.66 3.38
#